data_AF-A0A350BYW1-F1
#
_entry.id   AF-A0A350BYW1-F1
#
_cell.length_a   1.000
_cell.length_b   1.000
_cell.length_c   1.000
_cell.angle_alpha   90.00
_cell.angle_beta   90.00
_cell.angle_gamma   90.00
#
_symmetry.space_group_name_H-M   'P 1'
#
loop_
_entity.id
_entity.type
_entity.pdbx_description
1 polymer ?
#
loop_
_entity_poly.entity_id
_entity_poly.type
_entity_poly.pdbx_seq_one_letter_code
_entity_poly.pdbx_strand_id
1 'polypeptide(L)'
;MTKYFIPCLYIYKGRAVTGFGHKNVFASGNLSELSMFYSDHGADRLLVFDFSSGDAEHDRSIACIKDICKSSQVPVYAAGNVRRVEDIKKLLYAGCSAAVLNAGKPGNIEMLEEVSKRFGRNKIAVCVSSMDEYLPAKDLIEEYASMILLLDNIDEEMHRETALPIILHTNHGNPREVLDLLGKDSVDCISGSCVSGTDMDLNWLKTEAAREGIPVNILTSKISWDEMKTNEQGLIPCIVQDYKNDQVLMMAWMNRESFQKTLETGRMTYYSRSRQSLWVKGETSGHF
;
A
#
# COMPACT_ATOMS: atom_id res chain seq x y z
N MET A 1 3.65 16.66 3.54
CA MET A 1 2.56 15.66 3.58
C MET A 1 3.18 14.32 3.95
N THR A 2 2.47 13.42 4.63
CA THR A 2 3.00 12.05 4.87
C THR A 2 3.10 11.30 3.54
N LYS A 3 4.22 10.65 3.29
CA LYS A 3 4.48 9.86 2.08
C LYS A 3 4.29 8.37 2.32
N TYR A 4 3.91 7.65 1.27
CA TYR A 4 3.48 6.25 1.38
C TYR A 4 4.18 5.30 0.41
N PHE A 5 4.44 4.08 0.88
CA PHE A 5 4.84 2.95 0.05
C PHE A 5 3.61 2.09 -0.28
N ILE A 6 3.36 1.89 -1.57
CA ILE A 6 2.16 1.21 -2.08
C ILE A 6 2.56 0.03 -2.96
N PRO A 7 2.68 -1.19 -2.40
CA PRO A 7 2.85 -2.39 -3.20
C PRO A 7 1.71 -2.56 -4.18
N CYS A 8 2.03 -3.15 -5.33
CA CYS A 8 1.07 -3.40 -6.38
C CYS A 8 0.86 -4.90 -6.66
N LEU A 9 -0.35 -5.23 -7.08
CA LEU A 9 -0.75 -6.56 -7.52
C LEU A 9 -1.39 -6.47 -8.90
N TYR A 10 -0.90 -7.29 -9.82
CA TYR A 10 -1.47 -7.39 -11.16
C TYR A 10 -2.30 -8.67 -11.25
N ILE A 11 -3.57 -8.53 -11.58
CA ILE A 11 -4.50 -9.66 -11.72
C ILE A 11 -4.59 -10.05 -13.19
N TYR A 12 -4.29 -11.31 -13.49
CA TYR A 12 -4.54 -11.88 -14.80
C TYR A 12 -5.01 -13.33 -14.65
N LYS A 13 -6.15 -13.67 -15.26
CA LYS A 13 -6.76 -15.01 -15.15
C LYS A 13 -6.89 -15.52 -13.70
N GLY A 14 -7.26 -14.62 -12.78
CA GLY A 14 -7.49 -14.92 -11.37
C GLY A 14 -6.25 -15.17 -10.52
N ARG A 15 -5.05 -14.85 -11.04
CA ARG A 15 -3.78 -14.98 -10.30
C ARG A 15 -2.97 -13.70 -10.32
N ALA A 16 -2.11 -13.54 -9.31
CA ALA A 16 -1.09 -12.50 -9.30
C ALA A 16 -0.03 -12.75 -10.37
N VAL A 17 0.32 -11.72 -11.14
CA VAL A 17 1.35 -11.77 -12.18
C VAL A 17 2.38 -10.64 -12.04
N THR A 18 3.51 -10.77 -12.74
CA THR A 18 4.71 -9.94 -12.57
C THR A 18 4.59 -8.47 -13.01
N GLY A 19 3.64 -8.11 -13.89
CA GLY A 19 3.43 -6.71 -14.28
C GLY A 19 2.99 -6.49 -15.73
N PHE A 20 3.14 -5.26 -16.21
CA PHE A 20 2.74 -4.82 -17.56
C PHE A 20 3.49 -5.52 -18.70
N GLY A 21 4.75 -5.92 -18.46
CA GLY A 21 5.56 -6.67 -19.42
C GLY A 21 5.17 -8.14 -19.47
N HIS A 22 5.98 -9.00 -18.85
CA HIS A 22 5.63 -10.41 -18.74
C HIS A 22 4.53 -10.61 -17.69
N LYS A 23 3.57 -11.49 -18.00
CA LYS A 23 2.46 -11.87 -17.11
C LYS A 23 2.68 -13.26 -16.52
N ASN A 24 3.91 -13.52 -16.09
CA ASN A 24 4.26 -14.76 -15.38
C ASN A 24 3.62 -14.74 -14.00
N VAL A 25 3.33 -15.92 -13.44
CA VAL A 25 2.82 -16.02 -12.07
C VAL A 25 3.82 -15.39 -11.11
N PHE A 26 3.35 -14.48 -10.29
CA PHE A 26 4.16 -13.80 -9.28
C PHE A 26 4.01 -14.49 -7.93
N ALA A 27 5.14 -14.85 -7.30
CA ALA A 27 5.18 -15.61 -6.06
C ALA A 27 4.27 -16.87 -6.12
N SER A 28 3.38 -17.07 -5.14
CA SER A 28 2.41 -18.18 -5.15
C SER A 28 1.28 -18.00 -6.18
N GLY A 29 1.11 -16.78 -6.71
CA GLY A 29 -0.03 -16.37 -7.53
C GLY A 29 -1.32 -16.15 -6.74
N ASN A 30 -1.32 -16.41 -5.42
CA ASN A 30 -2.48 -16.27 -4.56
C ASN A 30 -2.64 -14.82 -4.10
N LEU A 31 -3.73 -14.18 -4.52
CA LEU A 31 -3.99 -12.76 -4.27
C LEU A 31 -4.32 -12.46 -2.80
N SER A 32 -5.04 -13.35 -2.11
CA SER A 32 -5.39 -13.16 -0.71
C SER A 32 -4.17 -13.34 0.20
N GLU A 33 -3.30 -14.30 -0.10
CA GLU A 33 -2.02 -14.48 0.60
C GLU A 33 -1.14 -13.25 0.44
N LEU A 34 -0.96 -12.75 -0.79
CA LEU A 34 -0.11 -11.58 -1.05
C LEU A 34 -0.67 -10.29 -0.44
N SER A 35 -1.98 -10.07 -0.48
CA SER A 35 -2.59 -8.89 0.15
C SER A 35 -2.43 -8.88 1.68
N MET A 36 -2.52 -10.04 2.32
CA MET A 36 -2.23 -10.18 3.75
C MET A 36 -0.73 -9.99 4.02
N PHE A 37 0.13 -10.62 3.21
CA PHE A 37 1.58 -10.46 3.29
C PHE A 37 1.97 -8.96 3.30
N TYR A 38 1.53 -8.17 2.32
CA TYR A 38 1.87 -6.74 2.30
C TYR A 38 1.31 -5.97 3.49
N SER A 39 0.10 -6.30 3.94
CA SER A 39 -0.49 -5.68 5.15
C SER A 39 0.40 -5.92 6.37
N ASP A 40 0.94 -7.13 6.51
CA ASP A 40 1.77 -7.53 7.65
C ASP A 40 3.24 -7.04 7.54
N HIS A 41 3.64 -6.55 6.36
CA HIS A 41 5.02 -6.14 6.05
C HIS A 41 5.16 -4.65 5.78
N GLY A 42 4.27 -3.84 6.38
CA GLY A 42 4.45 -2.39 6.42
C GLY A 42 3.94 -1.63 5.20
N ALA A 43 3.13 -2.23 4.33
CA ALA A 43 2.45 -1.49 3.28
C ALA A 43 1.55 -0.41 3.90
N ASP A 44 1.48 0.77 3.27
CA ASP A 44 0.51 1.80 3.70
C ASP A 44 -0.84 1.61 3.04
N ARG A 45 -0.83 1.06 1.81
CA ARG A 45 -1.97 0.84 0.91
C ARG A 45 -1.59 -0.24 -0.10
N LEU A 46 -2.57 -0.74 -0.85
CA LEU A 46 -2.36 -1.61 -2.00
C LEU A 46 -2.88 -1.00 -3.29
N LEU A 47 -2.15 -1.19 -4.39
CA LEU A 47 -2.60 -0.84 -5.73
C LEU A 47 -2.83 -2.10 -6.56
N VAL A 48 -4.04 -2.31 -7.05
CA VAL A 48 -4.42 -3.51 -7.81
C VAL A 48 -4.71 -3.14 -9.25
N PHE A 49 -4.03 -3.78 -10.19
CA PHE A 49 -4.26 -3.63 -11.63
C PHE A 49 -5.01 -4.83 -12.19
N ASP A 50 -6.16 -4.59 -12.81
CA ASP A 50 -6.90 -5.59 -13.56
C ASP A 50 -6.46 -5.64 -15.04
N PHE A 51 -5.85 -6.76 -15.44
CA PHE A 51 -5.45 -7.04 -16.83
C PHE A 51 -6.43 -7.94 -17.59
N SER A 52 -7.64 -8.11 -17.07
CA SER A 52 -8.68 -8.88 -17.74
C SER A 52 -9.07 -8.31 -19.10
N SER A 53 -9.58 -9.19 -19.95
CA SER A 53 -10.05 -8.92 -21.29
C SER A 53 -11.50 -9.36 -21.47
N GLY A 54 -12.35 -8.46 -21.95
CA GLY A 54 -13.80 -8.69 -22.03
C GLY A 54 -14.51 -8.66 -20.67
N ASP A 55 -15.83 -8.83 -20.69
CA ASP A 55 -16.68 -8.62 -19.50
C ASP A 55 -16.64 -9.80 -18.53
N ALA A 56 -16.66 -11.03 -19.03
CA ALA A 56 -16.65 -12.22 -18.17
C ALA A 56 -15.35 -12.39 -17.38
N GLU A 57 -14.21 -11.99 -17.94
CA GLU A 57 -12.95 -11.99 -17.20
C GLU A 57 -12.88 -10.83 -16.21
N HIS A 58 -13.43 -9.65 -16.56
CA HIS A 58 -13.53 -8.52 -15.65
C HIS A 58 -14.36 -8.82 -14.41
N ASP A 59 -15.52 -9.46 -14.57
CA ASP A 59 -16.35 -9.87 -13.43
C ASP A 59 -15.63 -10.86 -12.50
N ARG A 60 -14.80 -11.76 -13.07
CA ARG A 60 -13.94 -12.63 -12.26
C ARG A 60 -12.85 -11.85 -11.55
N SER A 61 -12.20 -10.89 -12.20
CA SER A 61 -11.22 -10.02 -11.56
C SER A 61 -11.84 -9.20 -10.43
N ILE A 62 -13.06 -8.70 -10.59
CA ILE A 62 -13.78 -7.97 -9.52
C ILE A 62 -14.04 -8.88 -8.31
N ALA A 63 -14.39 -10.16 -8.52
CA ALA A 63 -14.49 -11.11 -7.43
C ALA A 63 -13.14 -11.29 -6.71
N CYS A 64 -12.03 -11.40 -7.45
CA CYS A 64 -10.70 -11.44 -6.85
C CYS A 64 -10.36 -10.15 -6.07
N ILE A 65 -10.71 -8.98 -6.61
CA ILE A 65 -10.51 -7.68 -5.93
C ILE A 65 -11.30 -7.62 -4.63
N LYS A 66 -12.53 -8.16 -4.61
CA LYS A 66 -13.33 -8.27 -3.39
C LYS A 66 -12.65 -9.13 -2.33
N ASP A 67 -12.07 -10.26 -2.74
CA ASP A 67 -11.33 -11.13 -1.82
C ASP A 67 -10.07 -10.44 -1.29
N ILE A 68 -9.34 -9.70 -2.14
CA ILE A 68 -8.19 -8.85 -1.74
C ILE A 68 -8.62 -7.80 -0.72
N CYS A 69 -9.72 -7.08 -0.96
CA CYS A 69 -10.21 -6.06 -0.04
C CYS A 69 -10.64 -6.65 1.31
N LYS A 70 -11.09 -7.91 1.33
CA LYS A 70 -11.47 -8.61 2.56
C LYS A 70 -10.27 -9.08 3.38
N SER A 71 -9.17 -9.48 2.74
CA SER A 71 -7.94 -9.92 3.42
C SER A 71 -6.96 -8.79 3.73
N SER A 72 -6.99 -7.71 2.97
CA SER A 72 -6.14 -6.53 3.19
C SER A 72 -6.54 -5.81 4.48
N GLN A 73 -5.55 -5.46 5.30
CA GLN A 73 -5.74 -4.60 6.48
C GLN A 73 -5.48 -3.11 6.15
N VAL A 74 -5.02 -2.83 4.92
CA VAL A 74 -4.73 -1.49 4.43
C VAL A 74 -5.66 -1.10 3.28
N PRO A 75 -5.88 0.21 3.02
CA PRO A 75 -6.71 0.67 1.91
C PRO A 75 -6.26 0.11 0.56
N VAL A 76 -7.23 -0.34 -0.26
CA VAL A 76 -6.99 -0.89 -1.60
C VAL A 76 -7.46 0.09 -2.67
N TYR A 77 -6.60 0.39 -3.63
CA TYR A 77 -6.91 1.14 -4.84
C TYR A 77 -6.97 0.18 -6.02
N ALA A 78 -7.97 0.32 -6.88
CA ALA A 78 -8.10 -0.53 -8.07
C ALA A 78 -8.02 0.28 -9.36
N ALA A 79 -7.17 -0.19 -10.27
CA ALA A 79 -6.93 0.37 -11.58
C ALA A 79 -7.09 -0.72 -12.66
N GLY A 80 -7.20 -0.31 -13.91
CA GLY A 80 -7.28 -1.23 -15.04
C GLY A 80 -8.71 -1.64 -15.39
N ASN A 81 -8.90 -1.93 -16.68
CA ASN A 81 -10.13 -2.40 -17.30
C ASN A 81 -11.45 -1.64 -17.01
N VAL A 82 -11.39 -0.37 -16.61
CA VAL A 82 -12.57 0.50 -16.49
C VAL A 82 -13.04 0.97 -17.89
N ARG A 83 -14.28 0.65 -18.25
CA ARG A 83 -14.92 1.04 -19.53
C ARG A 83 -16.21 1.85 -19.35
N ARG A 84 -16.86 1.73 -18.21
CA ARG A 84 -18.15 2.38 -17.90
C ARG A 84 -18.30 2.65 -16.41
N VAL A 85 -19.23 3.53 -16.07
CA VAL A 85 -19.58 3.90 -14.68
C VAL A 85 -19.88 2.68 -13.79
N GLU A 86 -20.51 1.64 -14.35
CA GLU A 86 -20.80 0.42 -13.59
C GLU A 86 -19.53 -0.32 -13.13
N ASP A 87 -18.42 -0.23 -13.86
CA ASP A 87 -17.16 -0.86 -13.46
C ASP A 87 -16.59 -0.16 -12.21
N ILE A 88 -16.61 1.18 -12.17
CA ILE A 88 -16.23 1.98 -11.00
C ILE A 88 -17.11 1.63 -9.79
N LYS A 89 -18.42 1.52 -9.99
CA LYS A 89 -19.35 1.09 -8.95
C LYS A 89 -18.98 -0.28 -8.39
N LYS A 90 -18.72 -1.26 -9.26
CA LYS A 90 -18.34 -2.63 -8.85
C LYS A 90 -17.02 -2.64 -8.07
N LEU A 91 -16.00 -1.89 -8.50
CA LEU A 91 -14.73 -1.77 -7.78
C LEU A 91 -14.91 -1.19 -6.38
N LEU A 92 -15.63 -0.07 -6.25
CA LEU A 92 -15.90 0.55 -4.94
C LEU A 92 -16.75 -0.35 -4.04
N TYR A 93 -17.72 -1.08 -4.61
CA TYR A 93 -18.59 -2.00 -3.85
C TYR A 93 -17.88 -3.30 -3.47
N ALA A 94 -16.81 -3.67 -4.17
CA ALA A 94 -15.91 -4.76 -3.78
C ALA A 94 -15.11 -4.42 -2.50
N GLY A 95 -15.00 -3.14 -2.15
CA GLY A 95 -14.31 -2.65 -0.95
C GLY A 95 -13.14 -1.72 -1.23
N CYS A 96 -12.87 -1.37 -2.49
CA CYS A 96 -11.80 -0.44 -2.82
C CYS A 96 -12.06 0.94 -2.21
N SER A 97 -11.03 1.52 -1.62
CA SER A 97 -11.06 2.88 -1.09
C SER A 97 -11.03 3.93 -2.21
N ALA A 98 -10.42 3.59 -3.35
CA ALA A 98 -10.47 4.40 -4.56
C ALA A 98 -10.45 3.53 -5.82
N ALA A 99 -11.01 4.05 -6.91
CA ALA A 99 -10.93 3.48 -8.25
C ALA A 99 -10.24 4.46 -9.20
N VAL A 100 -9.40 3.93 -10.09
CA VAL A 100 -8.53 4.71 -10.98
C VAL A 100 -9.06 4.66 -12.41
N LEU A 101 -9.43 5.82 -12.96
CA LEU A 101 -9.79 6.00 -14.36
C LEU A 101 -8.53 6.25 -15.20
N ASN A 102 -8.47 5.74 -16.43
CA ASN A 102 -7.31 5.95 -17.31
C ASN A 102 -7.54 7.13 -18.27
N ALA A 103 -6.78 8.21 -18.12
CA ALA A 103 -6.90 9.42 -18.93
C ALA A 103 -6.62 9.20 -20.42
N GLY A 104 -5.75 8.24 -20.77
CA GLY A 104 -5.50 7.83 -22.14
C GLY A 104 -6.70 7.19 -22.85
N LYS A 105 -7.84 6.98 -22.16
CA LYS A 105 -9.11 6.54 -22.74
C LYS A 105 -10.13 7.69 -22.71
N PRO A 106 -10.57 8.24 -23.86
CA PRO A 106 -11.51 9.36 -23.88
C PRO A 106 -12.77 9.16 -23.04
N GLY A 107 -13.42 7.99 -23.13
CA GLY A 107 -14.61 7.69 -22.34
C GLY A 107 -14.40 7.67 -20.82
N ASN A 108 -13.16 7.52 -20.33
CA ASN A 108 -12.85 7.64 -18.90
C ASN A 108 -12.83 9.12 -18.45
N ILE A 109 -12.33 10.03 -19.28
CA ILE A 109 -12.37 11.47 -19.01
C ILE A 109 -13.82 11.97 -19.09
N GLU A 110 -14.58 11.55 -20.11
CA GLU A 110 -15.99 11.94 -20.28
C GLU A 110 -16.87 11.58 -19.07
N MET A 111 -16.60 10.46 -18.40
CA MET A 111 -17.38 10.03 -17.24
C MET A 111 -16.82 10.50 -15.89
N LEU A 112 -15.68 11.20 -15.86
CA LEU A 112 -14.97 11.56 -14.63
C LEU A 112 -15.83 12.40 -13.67
N GLU A 113 -16.52 13.41 -14.20
CA GLU A 113 -17.45 14.25 -13.43
C GLU A 113 -18.60 13.41 -12.84
N GLU A 114 -19.23 12.55 -13.65
CA GLU A 114 -20.36 11.72 -13.21
C GLU A 114 -19.95 10.80 -12.06
N VAL A 115 -18.84 10.07 -12.21
CA VAL A 115 -18.38 9.13 -11.18
C VAL A 115 -17.96 9.85 -9.91
N SER A 116 -17.33 11.02 -10.03
CA SER A 116 -16.92 11.83 -8.89
C SER A 116 -18.11 12.38 -8.11
N LYS A 117 -19.10 12.96 -8.81
CA LYS A 117 -20.34 13.45 -8.17
C LYS A 117 -21.15 12.32 -7.54
N ARG A 118 -21.14 11.12 -8.14
CA ARG A 118 -21.91 9.97 -7.67
C ARG A 118 -21.28 9.24 -6.49
N PHE A 119 -19.96 9.06 -6.49
CA PHE A 119 -19.26 8.21 -5.52
C PHE A 119 -18.40 9.01 -4.51
N GLY A 120 -18.16 10.28 -4.80
CA GLY A 120 -17.32 11.18 -4.02
C GLY A 120 -15.92 11.30 -4.61
N ARG A 121 -15.45 12.54 -4.80
CA ARG A 121 -14.11 12.89 -5.32
C ARG A 121 -12.98 12.11 -4.64
N ASN A 122 -13.04 11.95 -3.32
CA ASN A 122 -12.03 11.26 -2.52
C ASN A 122 -11.89 9.75 -2.82
N LYS A 123 -12.80 9.18 -3.61
CA LYS A 123 -12.75 7.78 -4.07
C LYS A 123 -12.30 7.64 -5.52
N ILE A 124 -12.03 8.76 -6.20
CA ILE A 124 -11.71 8.78 -7.61
C ILE A 124 -10.27 9.25 -7.79
N ALA A 125 -9.52 8.46 -8.54
CA ALA A 125 -8.16 8.73 -8.96
C ALA A 125 -8.09 8.69 -10.49
N VAL A 126 -7.08 9.34 -11.07
CA VAL A 126 -6.84 9.30 -12.52
C VAL A 126 -5.43 8.84 -12.80
N CYS A 127 -5.30 7.87 -13.69
CA CYS A 127 -4.04 7.36 -14.22
C CYS A 127 -3.68 8.15 -15.47
N VAL A 128 -2.44 8.64 -15.52
CA VAL A 128 -1.84 9.33 -16.66
C VAL A 128 -0.46 8.73 -16.93
N SER A 129 -0.08 8.66 -18.21
CA SER A 129 1.22 8.14 -18.64
C SER A 129 2.15 9.26 -19.15
N SER A 130 1.61 10.45 -19.41
CA SER A 130 2.34 11.61 -19.90
C SER A 130 1.59 12.92 -19.62
N MET A 131 2.29 14.04 -19.79
CA MET A 131 1.65 15.37 -19.76
C MET A 131 0.64 15.58 -20.90
N ASP A 132 0.84 14.94 -22.04
CA ASP A 132 -0.11 14.99 -23.16
C ASP A 132 -1.46 14.36 -22.81
N GLU A 133 -1.49 13.35 -21.92
CA GLU A 133 -2.74 12.79 -21.39
C GLU A 133 -3.35 13.68 -20.30
N TYR A 134 -2.53 14.39 -19.53
CA TYR A 134 -2.98 15.19 -18.39
C TYR A 134 -3.46 16.59 -18.77
N LEU A 135 -2.66 17.37 -19.49
CA LEU A 135 -2.92 18.80 -19.77
C LEU A 135 -4.28 19.06 -20.43
N PRO A 136 -4.75 18.29 -21.42
CA PRO A 136 -6.05 18.53 -22.03
C PRO A 136 -7.24 18.34 -21.07
N ALA A 137 -7.06 17.51 -20.04
CA ALA A 137 -8.08 17.17 -19.05
C ALA A 137 -7.80 17.76 -17.66
N LYS A 138 -6.78 18.64 -17.55
CA LYS A 138 -6.26 19.17 -16.29
C LYS A 138 -7.35 19.68 -15.38
N ASP A 139 -8.15 20.64 -15.84
CA ASP A 139 -9.18 21.28 -15.01
C ASP A 139 -10.21 20.27 -14.49
N LEU A 140 -10.59 19.30 -15.33
CA LEU A 140 -11.52 18.24 -14.96
C LEU A 140 -10.90 17.29 -13.92
N ILE A 141 -9.64 16.92 -14.09
CA ILE A 141 -8.89 16.07 -13.16
C ILE A 141 -8.74 16.78 -11.80
N GLU A 142 -8.33 18.06 -11.80
CA GLU A 142 -8.19 18.88 -10.59
C GLU A 142 -9.51 19.07 -9.84
N GLU A 143 -10.62 19.18 -10.56
CA GLU A 143 -11.94 19.36 -9.94
C GLU A 143 -12.50 18.05 -9.38
N TYR A 144 -12.38 16.95 -10.13
CA TYR A 144 -13.14 15.72 -9.89
C TYR A 144 -12.31 14.52 -9.40
N ALA A 145 -10.98 14.54 -9.49
CA ALA A 145 -10.12 13.51 -8.94
C ALA A 145 -9.49 13.95 -7.61
N SER A 146 -9.08 12.97 -6.80
CA SER A 146 -8.40 13.21 -5.52
C SER A 146 -6.93 12.88 -5.52
N MET A 147 -6.44 12.17 -6.55
CA MET A 147 -5.05 11.77 -6.70
C MET A 147 -4.76 11.39 -8.15
N ILE A 148 -3.47 11.48 -8.51
CA ILE A 148 -2.96 11.10 -9.82
C ILE A 148 -2.09 9.85 -9.66
N LEU A 149 -2.32 8.84 -10.49
CA LEU A 149 -1.44 7.70 -10.67
C LEU A 149 -0.59 7.94 -11.91
N LEU A 150 0.70 8.19 -11.73
CA LEU A 150 1.64 8.49 -12.82
C LEU A 150 2.44 7.23 -13.18
N LEU A 151 2.40 6.81 -14.44
CA LEU A 151 3.12 5.62 -14.90
C LEU A 151 4.50 5.95 -15.48
N ASP A 152 5.53 5.27 -14.96
CA ASP A 152 6.92 5.11 -15.41
C ASP A 152 7.80 6.35 -15.64
N ASN A 153 7.26 7.54 -15.85
CA ASN A 153 8.07 8.76 -15.99
C ASN A 153 7.70 9.78 -14.93
N ILE A 154 8.67 10.18 -14.09
CA ILE A 154 8.54 11.44 -13.35
C ILE A 154 8.73 12.55 -14.36
N ASP A 155 7.62 13.13 -14.78
CA ASP A 155 7.68 14.46 -15.33
C ASP A 155 7.73 15.45 -14.16
N GLU A 156 8.89 16.06 -13.90
CA GLU A 156 9.01 17.11 -12.87
C GLU A 156 8.10 18.31 -13.20
N GLU A 157 7.66 18.45 -14.46
CA GLU A 157 6.65 19.41 -14.87
C GLU A 157 5.27 19.11 -14.27
N MET A 158 4.89 17.84 -14.09
CA MET A 158 3.59 17.45 -13.54
C MET A 158 3.33 18.09 -12.18
N HIS A 159 4.34 18.16 -11.31
CA HIS A 159 4.22 18.77 -9.99
C HIS A 159 4.04 20.29 -10.03
N ARG A 160 4.50 20.98 -11.08
CA ARG A 160 4.22 22.40 -11.25
C ARG A 160 2.78 22.65 -11.66
N GLU A 161 2.16 21.66 -12.28
CA GLU A 161 0.84 21.79 -12.88
C GLU A 161 -0.28 21.32 -11.95
N THR A 162 -0.04 20.38 -11.03
CA THR A 162 -1.05 19.82 -10.13
C THR A 162 -0.78 20.07 -8.65
N ALA A 163 -1.85 20.26 -7.88
CA ALA A 163 -1.81 20.22 -6.41
C ALA A 163 -2.30 18.87 -5.85
N LEU A 164 -2.72 17.93 -6.72
CA LEU A 164 -3.18 16.62 -6.31
C LEU A 164 -2.01 15.74 -5.89
N PRO A 165 -2.20 14.89 -4.87
CA PRO A 165 -1.21 13.89 -4.50
C PRO A 165 -0.86 12.96 -5.67
N ILE A 166 0.44 12.74 -5.90
CA ILE A 166 0.95 11.88 -6.96
C ILE A 166 1.39 10.53 -6.39
N ILE A 167 0.79 9.46 -6.92
CA ILE A 167 1.28 8.10 -6.80
C ILE A 167 2.15 7.81 -8.02
N LEU A 168 3.46 7.80 -7.84
CA LEU A 168 4.39 7.37 -8.88
C LEU A 168 4.43 5.84 -8.91
N HIS A 169 4.07 5.25 -10.04
CA HIS A 169 4.26 3.84 -10.30
C HIS A 169 5.44 3.64 -11.24
N THR A 170 6.50 2.98 -10.77
CA THR A 170 7.76 2.88 -11.49
C THR A 170 8.34 1.47 -11.52
N ASN A 171 9.05 1.14 -12.59
CA ASN A 171 9.82 -0.08 -12.71
C ASN A 171 11.25 -0.03 -12.12
N HIS A 172 11.65 1.08 -11.47
CA HIS A 172 12.93 1.17 -10.76
C HIS A 172 13.10 0.05 -9.73
N GLY A 173 14.24 -0.64 -9.80
CA GLY A 173 14.41 -1.96 -9.19
C GLY A 173 15.14 -2.00 -7.85
N ASN A 174 15.73 -0.89 -7.38
CA ASN A 174 16.50 -0.90 -6.14
C ASN A 174 15.99 0.10 -5.09
N PRO A 175 16.19 -0.19 -3.78
CA PRO A 175 15.71 0.66 -2.69
C PRO A 175 16.23 2.10 -2.74
N ARG A 176 17.49 2.32 -3.14
CA ARG A 176 18.09 3.65 -3.15
C ARG A 176 17.38 4.57 -4.13
N GLU A 177 17.17 4.10 -5.35
CA GLU A 177 16.41 4.83 -6.37
C GLU A 177 14.98 5.12 -5.89
N VAL A 178 14.30 4.15 -5.28
CA VAL A 178 12.96 4.35 -4.70
C VAL A 178 12.95 5.45 -3.65
N LEU A 179 13.95 5.51 -2.75
CA LEU A 179 14.06 6.56 -1.75
C LEU A 179 14.37 7.92 -2.37
N ASP A 180 15.26 7.98 -3.36
CA ASP A 180 15.60 9.21 -4.08
C ASP A 180 14.36 9.80 -4.78
N LEU A 181 13.53 8.95 -5.39
CA LEU A 181 12.28 9.37 -6.04
C LEU A 181 11.23 9.81 -5.02
N LEU A 182 11.04 9.05 -3.94
CA LEU A 182 10.08 9.40 -2.89
C LEU A 182 10.49 10.70 -2.16
N GLY A 183 11.79 10.98 -2.08
CA GLY A 183 12.33 12.21 -1.51
C GLY A 183 11.96 13.48 -2.30
N LYS A 184 11.60 13.36 -3.59
CA LYS A 184 11.18 14.51 -4.40
C LYS A 184 9.83 15.07 -3.95
N ASP A 185 9.67 16.38 -3.92
CA ASP A 185 8.40 17.03 -3.59
C ASP A 185 7.26 16.64 -4.56
N SER A 186 7.63 16.24 -5.78
CA SER A 186 6.72 15.77 -6.82
C SER A 186 6.13 14.37 -6.63
N VAL A 187 6.49 13.66 -5.56
CA VAL A 187 6.06 12.27 -5.33
C VAL A 187 5.53 12.11 -3.92
N ASP A 188 4.23 11.93 -3.76
CA ASP A 188 3.63 11.70 -2.44
C ASP A 188 3.59 10.21 -2.09
N CYS A 189 3.43 9.35 -3.09
CA CYS A 189 3.42 7.91 -2.89
C CYS A 189 4.25 7.24 -3.97
N ILE A 190 4.88 6.11 -3.64
CA ILE A 190 5.61 5.30 -4.60
C ILE A 190 5.08 3.88 -4.64
N SER A 191 4.90 3.36 -5.84
CA SER A 191 4.47 2.01 -6.19
C SER A 191 5.40 1.49 -7.28
N GLY A 192 5.51 0.17 -7.44
CA GLY A 192 6.42 -0.38 -8.44
C GLY A 192 7.00 -1.74 -8.09
N SER A 193 7.90 -2.22 -8.94
CA SER A 193 8.54 -3.53 -8.83
C SER A 193 9.30 -3.69 -7.50
N CYS A 194 10.14 -2.72 -7.14
CA CYS A 194 10.93 -2.74 -5.91
C CYS A 194 10.06 -2.76 -4.64
N VAL A 195 9.03 -1.91 -4.60
CA VAL A 195 8.07 -1.82 -3.47
C VAL A 195 7.20 -3.07 -3.36
N SER A 196 6.99 -3.77 -4.48
CA SER A 196 6.15 -4.97 -4.56
C SER A 196 6.95 -6.28 -4.50
N GLY A 197 8.27 -6.22 -4.32
CA GLY A 197 9.09 -7.41 -4.15
C GLY A 197 8.72 -8.13 -2.85
N THR A 198 8.53 -9.45 -2.88
CA THR A 198 8.30 -10.24 -1.65
C THR A 198 9.53 -10.34 -0.76
N ASP A 199 10.69 -9.96 -1.30
CA ASP A 199 11.98 -9.83 -0.61
C ASP A 199 12.20 -8.43 -0.02
N MET A 200 11.32 -7.47 -0.31
CA MET A 200 11.41 -6.10 0.22
C MET A 200 10.73 -5.99 1.59
N ASP A 201 11.48 -5.53 2.59
CA ASP A 201 10.93 -5.13 3.89
C ASP A 201 10.57 -3.63 3.86
N LEU A 202 9.27 -3.32 3.83
CA LEU A 202 8.82 -1.93 3.76
C LEU A 202 8.97 -1.21 5.11
N ASN A 203 8.99 -1.92 6.23
CA ASN A 203 9.27 -1.29 7.53
C ASN A 203 10.73 -0.84 7.60
N TRP A 204 11.64 -1.66 7.09
CA TRP A 204 13.03 -1.24 6.88
C TRP A 204 13.11 -0.04 5.94
N LEU A 205 12.47 -0.10 4.77
CA LEU A 205 12.51 0.99 3.78
C LEU A 205 11.96 2.32 4.35
N LYS A 206 10.88 2.26 5.14
CA LYS A 206 10.34 3.41 5.87
C LYS A 206 11.31 3.95 6.90
N THR A 207 12.02 3.08 7.60
CA THR A 207 13.04 3.50 8.58
C THR A 207 14.18 4.23 7.88
N GLU A 208 14.67 3.74 6.75
CA GLU A 208 15.70 4.45 5.97
C GLU A 208 15.17 5.78 5.41
N ALA A 209 13.95 5.80 4.87
CA ALA A 209 13.31 7.04 4.41
C ALA A 209 13.23 8.09 5.52
N ALA A 210 12.81 7.69 6.73
CA ALA A 210 12.72 8.58 7.88
C ALA A 210 14.09 9.13 8.31
N ARG A 211 15.16 8.33 8.22
CA ARG A 211 16.54 8.79 8.51
C ARG A 211 17.01 9.85 7.52
N GLU A 212 16.52 9.82 6.29
CA GLU A 212 16.78 10.83 5.26
C GLU A 212 15.84 12.04 5.34
N GLY A 213 14.99 12.11 6.38
CA GLY A 213 14.05 13.20 6.57
C GLY A 213 12.79 13.12 5.70
N ILE A 214 12.57 11.99 5.01
CA ILE A 214 11.35 11.77 4.22
C ILE A 214 10.20 11.48 5.19
N PRO A 215 9.08 12.23 5.16
CA PRO A 215 8.01 12.14 6.15
C PRO A 215 7.12 10.92 5.89
N VAL A 216 7.57 9.73 6.26
CA VAL A 216 6.81 8.47 6.10
C VAL A 216 6.16 8.03 7.41
N ASN A 217 5.18 7.12 7.33
CA ASN A 217 4.56 6.54 8.51
C ASN A 217 5.44 5.42 9.10
N ILE A 218 6.11 5.70 10.21
CA ILE A 218 6.86 4.72 11.00
C ILE A 218 6.14 4.42 12.31
N LEU A 219 6.34 3.20 12.82
CA LEU A 219 5.86 2.84 14.13
C LEU A 219 6.65 3.57 15.20
N THR A 220 5.95 4.37 15.99
CA THR A 220 6.51 5.13 17.10
C THR A 220 5.74 4.84 18.38
N SER A 221 6.42 4.91 19.51
CA SER A 221 5.78 4.83 20.81
C SER A 221 5.52 6.23 21.36
N LYS A 222 4.32 6.44 21.91
CA LYS A 222 3.99 7.67 22.66
C LYS A 222 4.77 7.80 23.97
N ILE A 223 5.25 6.68 24.50
CA ILE A 223 6.02 6.60 25.75
C ILE A 223 7.42 6.11 25.38
N SER A 224 8.45 6.88 25.71
CA SER A 224 9.83 6.42 25.49
C SER A 224 10.16 5.28 26.45
N TRP A 225 11.12 4.43 26.09
CA TRP A 225 11.54 3.35 26.98
C TRP A 225 12.01 3.87 28.35
N ASP A 226 12.66 5.03 28.38
CA ASP A 226 13.23 5.62 29.60
C ASP A 226 12.16 6.09 30.60
N GLU A 227 10.92 6.30 30.15
CA GLU A 227 9.78 6.61 31.01
C GLU A 227 9.11 5.36 31.60
N MET A 228 9.42 4.17 31.08
CA MET A 228 8.80 2.93 31.53
C MET A 228 9.43 2.42 32.83
N LYS A 229 8.59 2.02 33.79
CA LYS A 229 9.04 1.41 35.04
C LYS A 229 9.41 -0.06 34.81
N THR A 230 10.71 -0.33 34.72
CA THR A 230 11.24 -1.69 34.64
C THR A 230 11.33 -2.33 36.02
N ASN A 231 11.27 -3.66 36.06
CA ASN A 231 11.60 -4.43 37.27
C ASN A 231 13.13 -4.49 37.50
N GLU A 232 13.56 -5.19 38.55
CA GLU A 232 14.98 -5.38 38.91
C GLU A 232 15.83 -6.01 37.80
N GLN A 233 15.21 -6.72 36.85
CA GLN A 233 15.87 -7.36 35.71
C GLN A 233 15.88 -6.46 34.46
N GLY A 234 15.38 -5.22 34.54
CA GLY A 234 15.27 -4.31 33.41
C GLY A 234 14.13 -4.64 32.44
N LEU A 235 13.10 -5.38 32.90
CA LEU A 235 12.01 -5.86 32.06
C LEU A 235 10.68 -5.16 32.38
N ILE A 236 9.84 -5.03 31.35
CA ILE A 236 8.43 -4.63 31.48
C ILE A 236 7.50 -5.80 31.17
N PRO A 237 6.37 -5.95 31.88
CA PRO A 237 5.33 -6.88 31.50
C PRO A 237 4.57 -6.35 30.27
N CYS A 238 4.36 -7.20 29.27
CA CYS A 238 3.57 -6.90 28.08
C CYS A 238 2.37 -7.86 28.02
N ILE A 239 1.16 -7.31 27.95
CA ILE A 239 -0.08 -8.09 27.80
C ILE A 239 -0.50 -8.03 26.34
N VAL A 240 -0.64 -9.20 25.72
CA VAL A 240 -1.11 -9.32 24.35
C VAL A 240 -2.59 -9.56 24.37
N GLN A 241 -3.33 -8.77 23.61
CA GLN A 241 -4.78 -8.86 23.50
C GLN A 241 -5.20 -9.09 22.05
N ASP A 242 -6.33 -9.77 21.86
CA ASP A 242 -7.00 -9.81 20.58
C ASP A 242 -7.62 -8.44 20.29
N TYR A 243 -7.33 -7.89 19.10
CA TYR A 243 -7.73 -6.53 18.75
C TYR A 243 -9.23 -6.35 18.51
N LYS A 244 -10.00 -7.43 18.34
CA LYS A 244 -11.45 -7.38 18.06
C LYS A 244 -12.31 -7.43 19.30
N ASN A 245 -11.86 -8.16 20.32
CA ASN A 245 -12.66 -8.44 21.51
C ASN A 245 -11.93 -8.17 22.83
N ASP A 246 -10.72 -7.60 22.78
CA ASP A 246 -9.87 -7.27 23.92
C ASP A 246 -9.48 -8.46 24.81
N GLN A 247 -9.70 -9.69 24.35
CA GLN A 247 -9.36 -10.90 25.10
C GLN A 247 -7.86 -10.96 25.33
N VAL A 248 -7.45 -11.13 26.59
CA VAL A 248 -6.05 -11.38 26.95
C VAL A 248 -5.63 -12.75 26.41
N LEU A 249 -4.67 -12.75 25.50
CA LEU A 249 -4.13 -13.95 24.86
C LEU A 249 -2.93 -14.50 25.63
N MET A 250 -2.04 -13.61 26.06
CA MET A 250 -0.85 -13.99 26.82
C MET A 250 -0.21 -12.81 27.54
N MET A 251 0.65 -13.12 28.51
CA MET A 251 1.59 -12.19 29.11
C MET A 251 3.02 -12.59 28.73
N ALA A 252 3.83 -11.60 28.35
CA ALA A 252 5.24 -11.74 28.02
C ALA A 252 6.08 -10.66 28.69
N TRP A 253 7.41 -10.77 28.58
CA TRP A 253 8.34 -9.75 29.03
C TRP A 253 8.97 -9.05 27.84
N MET A 254 9.24 -7.77 27.98
CA MET A 254 10.06 -7.01 27.02
C MET A 254 11.24 -6.37 27.76
N ASN A 255 12.41 -6.39 27.13
CA ASN A 255 13.55 -5.53 27.45
C ASN A 255 13.65 -4.40 26.40
N ARG A 256 14.59 -3.46 26.58
CA ARG A 256 14.77 -2.32 25.67
C ARG A 256 14.93 -2.76 24.21
N GLU A 257 15.75 -3.78 23.99
CA GLU A 257 16.05 -4.31 22.67
C GLU A 257 14.81 -4.87 21.98
N SER A 258 14.02 -5.70 22.68
CA SER A 258 12.77 -6.26 22.16
C SER A 258 11.72 -5.18 21.83
N PHE A 259 11.69 -4.09 22.61
CA PHE A 259 10.84 -2.93 22.36
C PHE A 259 11.27 -2.18 21.10
N GLN A 260 12.58 -1.88 20.98
CA GLN A 260 13.12 -1.24 19.78
C GLN A 260 12.87 -2.09 18.54
N LYS A 261 13.12 -3.40 18.61
CA LYS A 261 12.88 -4.33 17.50
C LYS A 261 11.42 -4.39 17.08
N THR A 262 10.50 -4.28 18.03
CA THR A 262 9.06 -4.20 17.76
C THR A 262 8.71 -2.95 16.95
N LEU A 263 9.27 -1.79 17.32
CA LEU A 263 9.06 -0.55 16.59
C LEU A 263 9.69 -0.58 15.19
N GLU A 264 10.88 -1.17 15.07
CA GLU A 264 11.60 -1.26 13.78
C GLU A 264 10.91 -2.19 12.79
N THR A 265 10.45 -3.35 13.24
CA THR A 265 9.96 -4.42 12.34
C THR A 265 8.45 -4.45 12.21
N GLY A 266 7.73 -3.76 13.11
CA GLY A 266 6.28 -3.88 13.26
C GLY A 266 5.79 -5.23 13.77
N ARG A 267 6.71 -6.14 14.13
CA ARG A 267 6.38 -7.45 14.68
C ARG A 267 6.66 -7.44 16.17
N MET A 268 5.67 -7.88 16.93
CA MET A 268 5.80 -8.00 18.38
C MET A 268 6.97 -8.91 18.76
N THR A 269 8.00 -8.32 19.35
CA THR A 269 9.21 -9.01 19.79
C THR A 269 9.26 -8.97 21.32
N TYR A 270 9.50 -10.11 21.94
CA TYR A 270 9.57 -10.29 23.38
C TYR A 270 10.94 -10.77 23.83
N TYR A 271 11.21 -10.67 25.13
CA TYR A 271 12.38 -11.24 25.77
C TYR A 271 11.99 -12.49 26.58
N SER A 272 12.55 -13.63 26.19
CA SER A 272 12.39 -14.88 26.93
C SER A 272 13.37 -14.95 28.09
N ARG A 273 12.87 -14.88 29.32
CA ARG A 273 13.72 -14.98 30.53
C ARG A 273 14.41 -16.34 30.68
N SER A 274 13.77 -17.41 30.22
CA SER A 274 14.33 -18.77 30.32
C SER A 274 15.38 -19.06 29.25
N ARG A 275 15.20 -18.53 28.03
CA ARG A 275 16.17 -18.69 26.92
C ARG A 275 17.21 -17.57 26.89
N GLN A 276 16.99 -16.51 27.65
CA GLN A 276 17.79 -15.27 27.65
C GLN A 276 17.97 -14.69 26.25
N SER A 277 16.93 -14.76 25.42
CA SER A 277 16.96 -14.37 24.01
C SER A 277 15.70 -13.60 23.61
N LEU A 278 15.80 -12.86 22.50
CA LEU A 278 14.63 -12.33 21.82
C LEU A 278 13.77 -13.46 21.22
N TRP A 279 12.48 -13.19 21.07
CA TRP A 279 11.51 -14.09 20.44
C TRP A 279 10.44 -13.25 19.75
N VAL A 280 10.28 -13.42 18.44
CA VAL A 280 9.24 -12.73 17.67
C VAL A 280 7.97 -13.57 17.69
N LYS A 281 6.83 -12.95 18.04
CA LYS A 281 5.52 -13.60 17.99
C LYS A 281 5.24 -14.05 16.57
N GLY A 282 4.64 -15.23 16.41
CA GLY A 282 4.25 -15.72 15.09
C GLY A 282 5.32 -16.50 14.34
N GLU A 283 6.61 -16.40 14.69
CA GLU A 283 7.68 -17.18 14.02
C GLU A 283 7.46 -18.69 14.04
N THR A 284 6.84 -19.21 15.09
CA THR A 284 6.52 -20.65 15.20
C THR A 284 5.09 -20.98 14.81
N SER A 285 4.14 -20.05 14.97
CA SER A 285 2.71 -20.30 14.78
C SER A 285 2.14 -19.79 13.46
N GLY A 286 2.87 -18.96 12.72
CA GLY A 286 2.38 -18.27 11.51
C GLY A 286 1.36 -17.15 11.78
N HIS A 287 1.12 -16.81 13.05
CA HIS A 287 0.19 -15.75 13.47
C HIS A 287 0.97 -14.57 14.04
N PHE A 288 1.23 -13.58 13.20
CA PHE A 288 1.93 -12.34 13.54
C PHE A 288 0.98 -11.31 14.14
#